data_AF-A0AAV7CSJ3-F1
#
_entry.id   AF-A0AAV7CSJ3-F1
#
_cell.length_a   1.000
_cell.length_b   1.000
_cell.length_c   1.000
_cell.angle_alpha   90.00
_cell.angle_beta   90.00
_cell.angle_gamma   90.00
#
_symmetry.space_group_name_H-M   'P 1'
#
loop_
_entity.id
_entity.type
_entity.pdbx_description
1 polymer ?
#
loop_
_entity_poly.entity_id
_entity_poly.type
_entity_poly.pdbx_seq_one_letter_code
_entity_poly.pdbx_strand_id
1 'polypeptide(L)'
;MVGQYKPSQLLCPESYTWVPIEKCFPLLESSKYSRFHSNPREGDKDHLAELCRVRILHKRTVMPYSVYKKRRKGPSDETAVKQYATLVGQTCAERMLLYRS
;
A
#
# COMPACT_ATOMS: atom_id res chain seq x y z
N MET A 1 21.76 2.53 -34.16
CA MET A 1 20.48 3.15 -33.76
C MET A 1 20.21 2.76 -32.32
N VAL A 2 20.36 3.70 -31.39
CA VAL A 2 20.22 3.46 -29.94
C VAL A 2 18.73 3.59 -29.57
N GLY A 3 18.26 2.71 -28.69
CA GLY A 3 16.86 2.34 -28.47
C GLY A 3 15.83 3.48 -28.39
N GLN A 4 14.81 3.39 -29.24
CA GLN A 4 13.60 4.19 -29.21
C GLN A 4 12.60 3.67 -28.16
N TYR A 5 13.02 3.48 -26.91
CA TYR A 5 12.06 3.18 -25.84
C TYR A 5 11.40 4.49 -25.40
N LYS A 6 10.32 4.87 -26.10
CA LYS A 6 9.41 5.92 -25.62
C LYS A 6 7.97 5.41 -25.54
N PRO A 7 7.22 5.79 -24.50
CA PRO A 7 7.64 6.57 -23.32
C PRO A 7 7.98 5.66 -22.13
N SER A 8 9.13 5.89 -21.48
CA SER A 8 9.40 5.35 -20.14
C SER A 8 8.56 6.13 -19.11
N GLN A 9 7.85 5.44 -18.24
CA GLN A 9 7.11 6.06 -17.13
C GLN A 9 7.87 5.86 -15.82
N LEU A 10 7.84 6.87 -14.94
CA LEU A 10 8.42 6.78 -13.60
C LEU A 10 7.31 6.67 -12.56
N LEU A 11 7.55 5.86 -11.53
CA LEU A 11 6.64 5.71 -10.39
C LEU A 11 6.79 6.91 -9.46
N CYS A 12 5.69 7.57 -9.13
CA CYS A 12 5.69 8.64 -8.13
C CYS A 12 5.90 8.06 -6.72
N PRO A 13 6.87 8.56 -5.94
CA PRO A 13 7.23 7.97 -4.64
C PRO A 13 6.12 8.04 -3.57
N GLU A 14 5.23 9.03 -3.65
CA GLU A 14 4.19 9.24 -2.62
C GLU A 14 2.81 8.65 -2.99
N SER A 15 2.45 8.65 -4.27
CA SER A 15 1.13 8.21 -4.74
C SER A 15 1.16 6.85 -5.44
N TYR A 16 2.36 6.30 -5.69
CA TYR A 16 2.57 5.06 -6.43
C TYR A 16 1.83 5.01 -7.79
N THR A 17 1.69 6.17 -8.42
CA THR A 17 1.11 6.31 -9.76
C THR A 17 2.21 6.46 -10.80
N TRP A 18 2.00 5.89 -11.99
CA TRP A 18 2.92 6.02 -13.11
C TRP A 18 2.74 7.36 -13.80
N VAL A 19 3.84 8.09 -13.96
CA VAL A 19 3.87 9.43 -14.58
C VAL A 19 4.84 9.39 -15.78
N PRO A 20 4.47 10.00 -16.93
CA PRO A 20 5.37 10.12 -18.08
C PRO A 20 6.66 10.86 -17.72
N ILE A 21 7.82 10.35 -18.17
CA ILE A 21 9.13 10.91 -17.82
C ILE A 21 9.28 12.38 -18.22
N GLU A 22 8.62 12.81 -19.29
CA GLU A 22 8.63 14.20 -19.76
C GLU A 22 8.12 15.18 -18.69
N LYS A 23 7.18 14.73 -17.84
CA LYS A 23 6.67 15.54 -16.72
C LYS A 23 7.55 15.45 -15.48
N CYS A 24 8.33 14.37 -15.34
CA CYS A 24 9.22 14.15 -14.21
C CYS A 24 10.52 14.95 -14.30
N PHE A 25 11.05 15.15 -15.52
CA PHE A 25 12.33 15.87 -15.74
C PHE A 25 12.45 17.22 -15.03
N PRO A 26 11.53 18.19 -15.21
CA PRO A 26 11.67 19.50 -14.55
C PRO A 26 11.67 19.40 -13.02
N LEU A 27 10.96 18.41 -12.48
CA LEU A 27 10.88 18.16 -11.04
C LEU A 27 12.19 17.54 -10.51
N LEU A 28 12.80 16.64 -11.28
CA LEU A 28 14.06 15.98 -10.94
C LEU A 28 15.26 16.93 -11.05
N GLU A 29 15.22 17.89 -11.97
CA GLU A 29 16.25 18.94 -12.06
C GLU A 29 16.21 19.87 -10.85
N SER A 30 15.03 20.13 -10.27
CA SER A 30 14.87 20.96 -9.08
C SER A 30 15.28 20.28 -7.77
N SER A 31 15.01 18.98 -7.64
CA SER A 31 15.29 18.19 -6.44
C SER A 31 15.44 16.72 -6.79
N LYS A 32 16.40 16.06 -6.14
CA LYS A 32 16.68 14.62 -6.31
C LYS A 32 15.48 13.75 -5.94
N TYR A 33 14.66 14.19 -4.99
CA TYR A 33 13.44 13.52 -4.57
C TYR A 33 12.27 14.48 -4.73
N SER A 34 11.49 14.24 -5.78
CA SER A 34 10.34 15.07 -6.12
C SER A 34 9.10 14.21 -6.32
N ARG A 35 7.97 14.71 -5.81
CA ARG A 35 6.66 14.13 -6.09
C ARG A 35 6.28 14.46 -7.54
N PHE A 36 6.06 13.43 -8.36
CA PHE A 36 5.69 13.60 -9.77
C PHE A 36 4.20 13.86 -9.99
N HIS A 37 3.36 13.50 -9.02
CA HIS A 37 1.93 13.69 -9.12
C HIS A 37 1.53 15.16 -8.95
N SER A 38 0.74 15.70 -9.88
CA SER A 38 0.36 17.12 -9.89
C SER A 38 -0.54 17.53 -8.72
N ASN A 39 -1.31 16.60 -8.15
CA ASN A 39 -2.15 16.87 -6.98
C ASN A 39 -1.41 16.51 -5.68
N PRO A 40 -1.08 17.49 -4.82
CA PRO A 40 -0.39 17.25 -3.54
C PRO A 40 -1.28 16.56 -2.50
N ARG A 41 -2.61 16.54 -2.68
CA ARG A 41 -3.53 15.86 -1.76
C ARG A 41 -3.76 14.38 -2.06
N GLU A 42 -3.31 13.90 -3.23
CA GLU A 42 -3.59 12.54 -3.68
C GLU A 42 -2.47 11.57 -3.31
N GLY A 43 -2.66 10.81 -2.22
CA GLY A 43 -1.70 9.82 -1.73
C GLY A 43 -1.83 8.46 -2.42
N ASP A 44 -1.34 7.42 -1.74
CA ASP A 44 -1.47 6.03 -2.19
C ASP A 44 -2.94 5.62 -2.35
N LYS A 45 -3.29 5.14 -3.54
CA LYS A 45 -4.64 4.64 -3.84
C LYS A 45 -4.97 3.38 -3.06
N ASP A 46 -3.95 2.58 -2.72
CA ASP A 46 -4.12 1.35 -1.96
C ASP A 46 -3.89 1.55 -0.45
N HIS A 47 -3.96 2.79 0.04
CA HIS A 47 -3.87 3.05 1.48
C HIS A 47 -4.91 2.25 2.28
N LEU A 48 -4.56 1.90 3.50
CA LEU A 48 -5.44 1.17 4.42
C LEU A 48 -6.73 1.96 4.67
N ALA A 49 -7.87 1.44 4.20
CA ALA A 49 -9.19 2.01 4.42
C ALA A 49 -9.95 1.29 5.55
N GLU A 50 -9.90 -0.05 5.56
CA GLU A 50 -10.69 -0.86 6.49
C GLU A 50 -9.89 -2.01 7.11
N LEU A 51 -9.46 -1.81 8.36
CA LEU A 51 -8.86 -2.84 9.21
C LEU A 51 -9.70 -4.11 9.34
N CYS A 52 -11.03 -3.97 9.31
CA CYS A 52 -11.96 -5.08 9.50
C CYS A 52 -11.90 -6.14 8.39
N ARG A 53 -11.39 -5.78 7.20
CA ARG A 53 -11.30 -6.66 6.02
C ARG A 53 -10.01 -7.44 5.91
N VAL A 54 -9.00 -7.10 6.72
CA VAL A 54 -7.70 -7.79 6.73
C VAL A 54 -7.89 -9.29 6.96
N ARG A 55 -7.27 -10.13 6.12
CA ARG A 55 -7.36 -11.59 6.23
C ARG A 55 -6.40 -12.12 7.27
N ILE A 56 -6.94 -12.89 8.20
CA ILE A 56 -6.19 -13.52 9.27
C ILE A 56 -6.32 -15.03 9.18
N LEU A 57 -5.18 -15.70 9.35
CA LEU A 57 -5.11 -17.14 9.55
C LEU A 57 -4.85 -17.41 11.04
N HIS A 58 -5.85 -17.99 11.71
CA HIS A 58 -5.78 -18.36 13.12
C HIS A 58 -6.35 -19.76 13.33
N LYS A 59 -5.64 -20.63 14.06
CA LYS A 59 -6.05 -22.03 14.32
C LYS A 59 -6.52 -22.76 13.05
N ARG A 60 -5.73 -22.67 11.97
CA ARG A 60 -6.01 -23.26 10.64
C ARG A 60 -7.30 -22.77 9.97
N THR A 61 -7.90 -21.68 10.47
CA THR A 61 -9.11 -21.08 9.91
C THR A 61 -8.80 -19.69 9.37
N VAL A 62 -9.22 -19.43 8.13
CA VAL A 62 -9.13 -18.11 7.51
C VAL A 62 -10.38 -17.29 7.86
N MET A 63 -10.20 -16.07 8.37
CA MET A 63 -11.31 -15.18 8.70
C MET A 63 -10.90 -13.71 8.59
N PRO A 64 -11.86 -12.78 8.39
CA PRO A 64 -11.57 -11.35 8.46
C PRO A 64 -11.25 -10.92 9.90
N TYR A 65 -10.47 -9.85 10.05
CA TYR A 65 -10.07 -9.31 11.37
C TYR A 65 -11.29 -8.97 12.25
N SER A 66 -12.37 -8.49 11.66
CA SER A 66 -13.63 -8.22 12.38
C SER A 66 -14.20 -9.45 13.12
N VAL A 67 -14.02 -10.65 12.56
CA VAL A 67 -14.45 -11.92 13.17
C VAL A 67 -13.39 -12.41 14.17
N TYR A 68 -12.11 -12.29 13.83
CA TYR A 68 -11.00 -12.64 14.73
C TYR A 68 -11.07 -11.86 16.05
N LYS A 69 -11.25 -10.52 15.98
CA LYS A 69 -11.34 -9.63 17.14
C LYS A 69 -12.47 -10.02 18.10
N LYS A 70 -13.60 -10.53 17.58
CA LYS A 70 -14.74 -10.98 18.39
C LYS A 70 -14.52 -12.35 19.05
N ARG A 71 -13.76 -13.23 18.40
CA ARG A 71 -13.53 -14.61 18.88
C ARG A 71 -12.40 -14.72 19.89
N ARG A 72 -11.46 -13.78 19.86
CA ARG A 72 -10.27 -13.82 20.71
C ARG A 72 -10.58 -13.38 22.13
N LYS A 73 -10.04 -14.11 23.12
CA LYS A 73 -9.97 -13.70 24.53
C LYS A 73 -8.49 -13.45 24.85
N GLY A 74 -8.10 -12.20 25.12
CA GLY A 74 -6.70 -11.84 25.40
C GLY A 74 -6.33 -10.39 25.05
N PRO A 75 -5.05 -10.01 25.20
CA PRO A 75 -4.55 -8.69 24.82
C PRO A 75 -4.81 -8.40 23.34
N SER A 76 -4.90 -7.13 22.95
CA SER A 76 -5.26 -6.76 21.58
C SER A 76 -4.03 -6.81 20.66
N ASP A 77 -4.14 -7.52 19.51
CA ASP A 77 -3.13 -7.46 18.44
C ASP A 77 -3.38 -6.30 17.47
N GLU A 78 -4.32 -5.40 17.78
CA GLU A 78 -4.82 -4.38 16.85
C GLU A 78 -3.72 -3.47 16.31
N THR A 79 -2.75 -3.08 17.15
CA THR A 79 -1.61 -2.26 16.75
C THR A 79 -0.75 -2.96 15.72
N ALA A 80 -0.45 -4.25 15.92
CA ALA A 80 0.37 -5.04 15.01
C ALA A 80 -0.37 -5.36 13.70
N VAL A 81 -1.67 -5.64 13.76
CA VAL A 81 -2.51 -5.82 12.56
C VAL A 81 -2.59 -4.52 11.77
N LYS A 82 -2.72 -3.37 12.46
CA LYS A 82 -2.75 -2.05 11.82
C LYS A 82 -1.43 -1.69 11.17
N GLN A 83 -0.31 -1.89 11.86
CA GLN A 83 1.01 -1.65 11.29
C GLN A 83 1.23 -2.49 10.03
N TYR A 84 0.90 -3.78 10.07
CA TYR A 84 0.96 -4.65 8.90
C TYR A 84 0.10 -4.11 7.75
N ALA A 85 -1.17 -3.82 8.01
CA ALA A 85 -2.11 -3.42 6.98
C ALA A 85 -1.77 -2.05 6.36
N THR A 86 -1.18 -1.14 7.14
CA THR A 86 -0.64 0.14 6.64
C THR A 86 0.57 -0.06 5.72
N LEU A 87 1.42 -1.07 5.97
CA LEU A 87 2.60 -1.32 5.16
C LEU A 87 2.29 -1.96 3.80
N VAL A 88 1.31 -2.87 3.77
CA VAL A 88 1.01 -3.64 2.55
C VAL A 88 -0.08 -3.01 1.67
N GLY A 89 -0.91 -2.14 2.25
CA GLY A 89 -2.07 -1.58 1.57
C GLY A 89 -3.33 -2.45 1.67
N GLN A 90 -4.49 -1.87 1.33
CA GLN A 90 -5.80 -2.50 1.50
C GLN A 90 -5.92 -3.77 0.64
N THR A 91 -5.56 -3.70 -0.64
CA THR A 91 -5.71 -4.80 -1.60
C THR A 91 -4.88 -6.00 -1.17
N CYS A 92 -3.63 -5.76 -0.75
CA CYS A 92 -2.76 -6.83 -0.27
C CYS A 92 -3.27 -7.40 1.06
N ALA A 93 -3.71 -6.55 1.99
CA ALA A 93 -4.20 -7.00 3.30
C ALA A 93 -5.48 -7.85 3.21
N GLU A 94 -6.30 -7.67 2.17
CA GLU A 94 -7.49 -8.48 1.89
C GLU A 94 -7.19 -9.82 1.19
N ARG A 95 -6.01 -9.98 0.60
CA ARG A 95 -5.59 -11.18 -0.17
C ARG A 95 -4.58 -12.03 0.56
N MET A 96 -3.63 -11.40 1.26
CA MET A 96 -2.58 -12.07 2.01
C MET A 96 -3.08 -12.50 3.38
N LEU A 97 -2.70 -13.70 3.81
CA LEU A 97 -3.10 -14.23 5.12
C LEU A 97 -2.08 -13.81 6.18
N LEU A 98 -2.50 -12.93 7.10
CA LEU A 98 -1.71 -12.61 8.28
C LEU A 98 -1.87 -13.73 9.33
N TYR A 99 -0.77 -14.46 9.58
CA TYR A 99 -0.76 -15.52 10.59
C TYR A 99 -0.80 -14.95 12.02
N ARG A 100 -1.69 -15.48 12.85
CA ARG A 100 -1.78 -15.19 14.30
C ARG A 100 -1.99 -16.49 15.09
N SER A 101 -1.09 -16.76 16.03
CA SER A 101 -1.11 -17.93 16.93
C SER A 101 -2.25 -17.86 17.94
#